data_AF-A0A1F5J5F0-F1
#
_entry.id   AF-A0A1F5J5F0-F1
#
_cell.length_a   1.000
_cell.length_b   1.000
_cell.length_c   1.000
_cell.angle_alpha   90.00
_cell.angle_beta   90.00
_cell.angle_gamma   90.00
#
_symmetry.space_group_name_H-M   'P 1'
#
loop_
_entity.id
_entity.type
_entity.pdbx_description
1 polymer ?
#
loop_
_entity_poly.entity_id
_entity_poly.type
_entity_poly.pdbx_seq_one_letter_code
_entity_poly.pdbx_strand_id
1 'polypeptide(L)'
;MKITFTDWIPVFVLPALAIFVARPVLPGWGFLFAVAFSIFYGFKWLTYRRAVVMGASPGLKSTIGYLFCWVGMDGAAYFERSAKVPQPSRSEWLLAFLKTAFGLVLFFLIARLFYPAHTLTSGYIGLAGFLLFTFFGTFHILSLFWRRRGVNAVPIMSSPLLPSSLSDFWSSRWNLAFRDIARAFVFRPVLRRWGVVYAVIAAFVFSGVLHELLISLPADAWYGLPTLFFLIQAGGVFIEKSGSGVKAGINRGRRGWVFAAAFILVPLVLLFHPPSIENCMLPFMKALGALK
;
A
#
# COMPACT_ATOMS: atom_id res chain seq x y z
N MET A 1 -1.58 12.00 -26.95
CA MET A 1 -2.88 12.17 -26.27
C MET A 1 -2.63 12.51 -24.80
N LYS A 2 -3.58 13.11 -24.07
CA LYS A 2 -3.49 13.31 -22.61
C LYS A 2 -4.64 12.54 -21.95
N ILE A 3 -4.49 12.22 -20.67
CA ILE A 3 -5.60 11.68 -19.86
C ILE A 3 -6.74 12.69 -19.86
N THR A 4 -7.96 12.22 -20.12
CA THR A 4 -9.17 13.05 -20.18
C THR A 4 -9.92 13.01 -18.86
N PHE A 5 -10.89 13.91 -18.67
CA PHE A 5 -11.76 13.89 -17.49
C PHE A 5 -12.52 12.55 -17.35
N THR A 6 -12.95 11.96 -18.47
CA THR A 6 -13.65 10.67 -18.48
C THR A 6 -12.82 9.51 -17.92
N ASP A 7 -11.49 9.56 -18.06
CA ASP A 7 -10.61 8.54 -17.49
C ASP A 7 -10.61 8.57 -15.94
N TRP A 8 -11.02 9.68 -15.32
CA TRP A 8 -11.10 9.83 -13.85
C TRP A 8 -12.41 9.33 -13.25
N ILE A 9 -13.45 9.10 -14.06
CA ILE A 9 -14.78 8.72 -13.57
C ILE A 9 -14.70 7.52 -12.60
N PRO A 10 -13.99 6.41 -12.91
CA PRO A 10 -13.93 5.26 -12.00
C PRO A 10 -13.26 5.55 -10.65
N VAL A 11 -12.34 6.52 -10.58
CA VAL A 11 -11.65 6.89 -9.34
C VAL A 11 -12.61 7.52 -8.33
N PHE A 12 -13.67 8.19 -8.80
CA PHE A 12 -14.65 8.85 -7.94
C PHE A 12 -15.93 8.03 -7.80
N VAL A 13 -16.43 7.46 -8.91
CA VAL A 13 -17.71 6.74 -8.92
C VAL A 13 -17.62 5.43 -8.16
N LEU A 14 -16.54 4.65 -8.30
CA LEU A 14 -16.46 3.35 -7.62
C LEU A 14 -16.41 3.52 -6.09
N PRO A 15 -15.58 4.41 -5.50
CA PRO A 15 -15.63 4.65 -4.06
C PRO A 15 -16.96 5.24 -3.58
N ALA A 16 -17.57 6.14 -4.35
CA ALA A 16 -18.89 6.67 -4.00
C ALA A 16 -19.94 5.54 -3.94
N LEU A 17 -19.98 4.66 -4.95
CA LEU A 17 -20.86 3.49 -4.94
C LEU A 17 -20.57 2.57 -3.74
N ALA A 18 -19.31 2.29 -3.42
CA ALA A 18 -18.98 1.50 -2.24
C ALA A 18 -19.50 2.16 -0.94
N ILE A 19 -19.34 3.48 -0.80
CA ILE A 19 -19.78 4.23 0.38
C ILE A 19 -21.32 4.27 0.50
N PHE A 20 -22.04 4.56 -0.58
CA PHE A 20 -23.49 4.74 -0.52
C PHE A 20 -24.28 3.42 -0.59
N VAL A 21 -23.72 2.37 -1.23
CA VAL A 21 -24.41 1.10 -1.43
C VAL A 21 -23.93 0.02 -0.44
N ALA A 22 -22.62 -0.07 -0.18
CA ALA A 22 -22.08 -1.17 0.61
C ALA A 22 -22.09 -0.88 2.13
N ARG A 23 -21.93 0.38 2.54
CA ARG A 23 -21.93 0.77 3.97
C ARG A 23 -23.18 0.32 4.75
N PRO A 24 -24.42 0.47 4.24
CA PRO A 24 -25.60 0.03 4.99
C PRO A 24 -25.81 -1.49 5.02
N VAL A 25 -25.10 -2.26 4.18
CA VAL A 25 -25.35 -3.69 3.97
C VAL A 25 -24.23 -4.57 4.51
N LEU A 26 -22.99 -4.10 4.49
CA LEU A 26 -21.81 -4.89 4.87
C LEU A 26 -21.37 -4.61 6.31
N PRO A 27 -20.83 -5.62 7.03
CA PRO A 27 -20.11 -5.38 8.27
C PRO A 27 -18.86 -4.52 8.01
N GLY A 28 -18.30 -3.88 9.04
CA GLY A 28 -17.17 -2.95 8.93
C GLY A 28 -15.99 -3.48 8.09
N TRP A 29 -15.61 -4.75 8.27
CA TRP A 29 -14.56 -5.38 7.46
C TRP A 29 -14.94 -5.60 5.99
N GLY A 30 -16.19 -5.96 5.71
CA GLY A 30 -16.69 -6.14 4.35
C GLY A 30 -16.76 -4.80 3.62
N PHE A 31 -17.23 -3.77 4.32
CA PHE A 31 -17.23 -2.40 3.83
C PHE A 31 -15.80 -1.88 3.58
N LEU A 32 -14.85 -2.16 4.48
CA LEU A 32 -13.42 -1.87 4.29
C LEU A 32 -12.90 -2.44 2.97
N PHE A 33 -13.16 -3.74 2.71
CA PHE A 33 -12.73 -4.34 1.45
C PHE A 33 -13.43 -3.74 0.24
N ALA A 34 -14.73 -3.44 0.33
CA ALA A 34 -15.46 -2.78 -0.76
C ALA A 34 -14.82 -1.43 -1.13
N VAL A 35 -14.49 -0.60 -0.13
CA VAL A 35 -13.79 0.67 -0.36
C VAL A 35 -12.38 0.42 -0.92
N ALA A 36 -11.62 -0.52 -0.35
CA ALA A 36 -10.27 -0.86 -0.83
C ALA A 36 -10.25 -1.31 -2.29
N PHE A 37 -11.13 -2.23 -2.68
CA PHE A 37 -11.25 -2.69 -4.06
C PHE A 37 -11.70 -1.57 -4.99
N SER A 38 -12.64 -0.73 -4.56
CA SER A 38 -13.14 0.38 -5.39
C SER A 38 -12.06 1.41 -5.72
N ILE A 39 -11.26 1.81 -4.71
CA ILE A 39 -10.11 2.71 -4.88
C ILE A 39 -9.05 2.04 -5.74
N PHE A 40 -8.73 0.77 -5.46
CA PHE A 40 -7.77 -0.01 -6.22
C PHE A 40 -8.14 -0.04 -7.70
N TYR A 41 -9.36 -0.47 -8.05
CA TYR A 41 -9.79 -0.58 -9.45
C TYR A 41 -9.96 0.76 -10.14
N GLY A 42 -10.34 1.82 -9.42
CA GLY A 42 -10.35 3.19 -9.93
C GLY A 42 -8.96 3.63 -10.41
N PHE A 43 -7.94 3.48 -9.55
CA PHE A 43 -6.56 3.80 -9.94
C PHE A 43 -5.96 2.79 -10.92
N LYS A 44 -6.39 1.54 -10.88
CA LYS A 44 -5.97 0.52 -11.84
C LYS A 44 -6.40 0.89 -13.27
N TRP A 45 -7.64 1.35 -13.42
CA TRP A 45 -8.13 1.91 -14.66
C TRP A 45 -7.32 3.13 -15.10
N LEU A 46 -7.12 4.09 -14.19
CA LEU A 46 -6.43 5.34 -14.53
C LEU A 46 -4.97 5.10 -14.96
N THR A 47 -4.27 4.17 -14.32
CA THR A 47 -2.89 3.79 -14.67
C THR A 47 -2.83 3.01 -15.98
N TYR A 48 -3.81 2.16 -16.27
CA TYR A 48 -3.98 1.53 -17.58
C TYR A 48 -4.15 2.57 -18.69
N ARG A 49 -5.10 3.50 -18.52
CA ARG A 49 -5.37 4.58 -19.48
C ARG A 49 -4.15 5.45 -19.72
N ARG A 50 -3.43 5.80 -18.65
CA ARG A 50 -2.15 6.51 -18.74
C ARG A 50 -1.14 5.77 -19.61
N ALA A 51 -0.96 4.46 -19.42
CA ALA A 51 -0.01 3.67 -20.20
C ALA A 51 -0.38 3.66 -21.69
N VAL A 52 -1.66 3.46 -22.02
CA VAL A 52 -2.16 3.50 -23.41
C VAL A 52 -1.92 4.87 -24.05
N VAL A 53 -2.24 5.95 -23.32
CA VAL A 53 -2.02 7.33 -23.77
C VAL A 53 -0.53 7.65 -24.00
N MET A 54 0.35 7.00 -23.25
CA MET A 54 1.81 7.11 -23.38
C MET A 54 2.40 6.18 -24.45
N GLY A 55 1.57 5.49 -25.23
CA GLY A 55 1.99 4.69 -26.39
C GLY A 55 1.95 3.18 -26.19
N ALA A 56 1.51 2.67 -25.05
CA ALA A 56 1.33 1.24 -24.87
C ALA A 56 0.17 0.70 -25.74
N SER A 57 0.39 -0.40 -26.45
CA SER A 57 -0.61 -1.10 -27.26
C SER A 57 -0.80 -2.54 -26.75
N PRO A 58 -1.36 -2.74 -25.55
CA PRO A 58 -1.54 -4.07 -24.98
C PRO A 58 -2.64 -4.85 -25.71
N GLY A 59 -2.38 -6.12 -25.99
CA GLY A 59 -3.43 -7.05 -26.42
C GLY A 59 -4.33 -7.45 -25.25
N LEU A 60 -5.50 -8.03 -25.56
CA LEU A 60 -6.54 -8.39 -24.58
C LEU A 60 -6.01 -9.18 -23.37
N LYS A 61 -5.18 -10.21 -23.61
CA LYS A 61 -4.58 -11.02 -22.53
C LYS A 61 -3.73 -10.19 -21.56
N SER A 62 -2.93 -9.25 -22.10
CA SER A 62 -2.08 -8.39 -21.29
C SER A 62 -2.91 -7.39 -20.50
N THR A 63 -3.98 -6.86 -21.09
CA THR A 63 -4.92 -5.94 -20.44
C THR A 63 -5.64 -6.62 -19.27
N ILE A 64 -6.20 -7.81 -19.50
CA ILE A 64 -6.86 -8.60 -18.44
C ILE A 64 -5.84 -8.95 -17.34
N GLY A 65 -4.64 -9.41 -17.72
CA GLY A 65 -3.58 -9.73 -16.78
C GLY A 65 -3.18 -8.54 -15.92
N TYR A 66 -3.04 -7.35 -16.52
CA TYR A 66 -2.77 -6.13 -15.78
C TYR A 66 -3.91 -5.81 -14.83
N LEU A 67 -5.14 -5.66 -15.33
CA LEU A 67 -6.28 -5.13 -14.57
C LEU A 67 -6.70 -6.04 -13.40
N PHE A 68 -6.69 -7.36 -13.59
CA PHE A 68 -7.30 -8.29 -12.63
C PHE A 68 -6.32 -9.27 -11.98
N CYS A 69 -5.17 -9.52 -12.62
CA CYS A 69 -4.23 -10.54 -12.16
C CYS A 69 -2.89 -9.96 -11.70
N TRP A 70 -2.76 -8.64 -11.58
CA TRP A 70 -1.57 -7.98 -11.07
C TRP A 70 -1.94 -6.82 -10.14
N VAL A 71 -1.22 -6.70 -9.03
CA VAL A 71 -1.50 -5.69 -7.98
C VAL A 71 -0.67 -4.40 -8.12
N GLY A 72 0.35 -4.40 -8.97
CA GLY A 72 1.17 -3.20 -9.22
C GLY A 72 0.45 -2.15 -10.07
N MET A 73 0.90 -0.90 -9.99
CA MET A 73 0.24 0.26 -10.62
C MET A 73 1.12 0.97 -11.68
N ASP A 74 2.24 0.35 -12.06
CA ASP A 74 3.07 0.80 -13.16
C ASP A 74 2.68 0.08 -14.46
N GLY A 75 1.67 0.62 -15.15
CA GLY A 75 1.24 0.11 -16.44
C GLY A 75 2.31 0.25 -17.52
N ALA A 76 3.18 1.26 -17.45
CA ALA A 76 4.23 1.46 -18.44
C ALA A 76 5.26 0.32 -18.36
N ALA A 77 5.75 0.01 -17.15
CA ALA A 77 6.64 -1.13 -16.94
C ALA A 77 5.97 -2.46 -17.30
N TYR A 78 4.70 -2.66 -16.93
CA TYR A 78 4.00 -3.93 -17.19
C TYR A 78 3.82 -4.21 -18.69
N PHE A 79 3.53 -3.19 -19.51
CA PHE A 79 3.32 -3.36 -20.95
C PHE A 79 4.60 -3.23 -21.79
N GLU A 80 5.75 -2.94 -21.18
CA GLU A 80 7.02 -2.81 -21.88
C GLU A 80 7.54 -4.19 -22.34
N ARG A 81 7.60 -4.41 -23.65
CA ARG A 81 8.02 -5.70 -24.24
C ARG A 81 9.53 -5.85 -24.39
N SER A 82 10.27 -4.74 -24.44
CA SER A 82 11.73 -4.72 -24.65
C SER A 82 12.55 -4.80 -23.35
N ALA A 83 11.89 -4.71 -22.20
CA ALA A 83 12.58 -4.70 -20.91
C ALA A 83 13.29 -6.04 -20.66
N LYS A 84 14.57 -5.99 -20.30
CA LYS A 84 15.27 -7.17 -19.74
C LYS A 84 14.75 -7.39 -18.32
N VAL A 85 13.82 -8.34 -18.18
CA VAL A 85 13.22 -8.68 -16.87
C VAL A 85 14.13 -9.65 -16.11
N PRO A 86 14.64 -9.28 -14.92
CA PRO A 86 15.47 -10.18 -14.13
C PRO A 86 14.68 -11.42 -13.73
N GLN A 87 15.23 -12.60 -14.02
CA GLN A 87 14.60 -13.86 -13.68
C GLN A 87 14.58 -14.07 -12.16
N PRO A 88 13.44 -14.46 -11.57
CA PRO A 88 13.36 -14.81 -10.15
C PRO A 88 14.31 -15.94 -9.77
N SER A 89 15.06 -15.77 -8.68
CA SER A 89 15.91 -16.85 -8.14
C SER A 89 15.08 -17.84 -7.32
N ARG A 90 15.60 -19.07 -7.12
CA ARG A 90 14.96 -20.06 -6.22
C ARG A 90 14.85 -19.56 -4.77
N SER A 91 15.85 -18.81 -4.30
CA SER A 91 15.83 -18.23 -2.96
C SER A 91 14.77 -17.14 -2.82
N GLU A 92 14.50 -16.36 -3.86
CA GLU A 92 13.43 -15.36 -3.87
C GLU A 92 12.05 -16.02 -3.76
N TRP A 93 11.82 -17.11 -4.49
CA TRP A 93 10.61 -17.93 -4.36
C TRP A 93 10.43 -18.49 -2.95
N LEU A 94 11.47 -19.15 -2.42
CA LEU A 94 11.44 -19.70 -1.07
C LEU A 94 11.10 -18.63 -0.04
N LEU A 95 11.75 -17.47 -0.10
CA LEU A 95 11.49 -16.37 0.83
C LEU A 95 10.05 -15.86 0.74
N ALA A 96 9.49 -15.74 -0.47
CA ALA A 96 8.11 -15.31 -0.66
C ALA A 96 7.11 -16.33 -0.07
N PHE A 97 7.34 -17.63 -0.29
CA PHE A 97 6.52 -18.69 0.33
C PHE A 97 6.65 -18.72 1.85
N LEU A 98 7.86 -18.56 2.40
CA LEU A 98 8.08 -18.52 3.84
C LEU A 98 7.35 -17.33 4.50
N LYS A 99 7.38 -16.14 3.88
CA LYS A 99 6.58 -14.99 4.35
C LYS A 99 5.09 -15.29 4.34
N THR A 100 4.59 -15.90 3.25
CA THR A 100 3.18 -16.31 3.17
C THR A 100 2.81 -17.29 4.27
N ALA A 101 3.58 -18.36 4.43
CA ALA A 101 3.33 -19.38 5.45
C ALA A 101 3.40 -18.78 6.86
N PHE A 102 4.42 -17.96 7.16
CA PHE A 102 4.56 -17.33 8.46
C PHE A 102 3.40 -16.36 8.77
N GLY A 103 2.97 -15.57 7.78
CA GLY A 103 1.79 -14.71 7.95
C GLY A 103 0.49 -15.48 8.20
N LEU A 104 0.31 -16.62 7.54
CA LEU A 104 -0.83 -17.53 7.79
C LEU A 104 -0.77 -18.12 9.21
N VAL A 105 0.41 -18.52 9.68
CA VAL A 105 0.61 -19.00 11.06
C VAL A 105 0.27 -17.91 12.08
N LEU A 106 0.75 -16.68 11.87
CA LEU A 106 0.41 -15.55 12.74
C LEU A 106 -1.11 -15.32 12.78
N PHE A 107 -1.76 -15.29 11.62
CA PHE A 107 -3.18 -15.00 11.47
C PHE A 107 -4.08 -16.10 12.07
N PHE A 108 -3.85 -17.37 11.73
CA PHE A 108 -4.74 -18.48 12.09
C PHE A 108 -4.34 -19.23 13.36
N LEU A 109 -3.06 -19.20 13.77
CA LEU A 109 -2.57 -20.05 14.86
C LEU A 109 -2.04 -19.28 16.07
N ILE A 110 -1.34 -18.16 15.87
CA ILE A 110 -0.75 -17.40 16.98
C ILE A 110 -1.75 -16.41 17.55
N ALA A 111 -2.48 -15.68 16.70
CA ALA A 111 -3.46 -14.70 17.18
C ALA A 111 -4.50 -15.33 18.12
N ARG A 112 -5.00 -16.53 17.80
CA ARG A 112 -5.98 -17.26 18.62
C ARG A 112 -5.48 -17.60 20.03
N LEU A 113 -4.17 -17.69 20.26
CA LEU A 113 -3.62 -17.99 21.60
C LEU A 113 -3.88 -16.87 22.59
N PHE A 114 -4.13 -15.65 22.10
CA PHE A 114 -4.39 -14.46 22.89
C PHE A 114 -5.89 -14.15 22.99
N TYR A 115 -6.77 -14.92 22.34
CA TYR A 115 -8.21 -14.69 22.35
C TYR A 115 -8.92 -15.68 23.31
N PRO A 116 -9.89 -15.24 24.14
CA PRO A 116 -10.43 -13.88 24.27
C PRO A 116 -9.71 -12.99 25.29
N ALA A 117 -8.73 -13.49 26.05
CA ALA A 117 -8.13 -12.79 27.19
C ALA A 117 -7.46 -11.44 26.83
N HIS A 118 -6.85 -11.35 25.65
CA HIS A 118 -6.13 -10.17 25.14
C HIS A 118 -6.57 -9.86 23.70
N THR A 119 -7.82 -9.42 23.54
CA THR A 119 -8.48 -9.19 22.23
C THR A 119 -7.69 -8.28 21.30
N LEU A 120 -7.24 -7.12 21.77
CA LEU A 120 -6.45 -6.19 20.95
C LEU A 120 -5.12 -6.80 20.49
N THR A 121 -4.41 -7.49 21.39
CA THR A 121 -3.16 -8.20 21.04
C THR A 121 -3.40 -9.24 19.95
N SER A 122 -4.46 -10.06 20.10
CA SER A 122 -4.88 -11.01 19.06
C SER A 122 -5.16 -10.31 17.72
N GLY A 123 -5.89 -9.19 17.74
CA GLY A 123 -6.22 -8.43 16.55
C GLY A 123 -5.00 -7.83 15.86
N TYR A 124 -4.03 -7.28 16.61
CA TYR A 124 -2.78 -6.76 16.05
C TYR A 124 -1.87 -7.87 15.50
N ILE A 125 -1.79 -9.03 16.15
CA ILE A 125 -1.09 -10.21 15.60
C ILE A 125 -1.76 -10.66 14.31
N GLY A 126 -3.09 -10.68 14.28
CA GLY A 126 -3.89 -10.95 13.09
C GLY A 126 -3.60 -9.96 11.96
N LEU A 127 -3.61 -8.66 12.24
CA LEU A 127 -3.28 -7.62 11.26
C LEU A 127 -1.85 -7.81 10.71
N ALA A 128 -0.86 -8.04 11.59
CA ALA A 128 0.52 -8.29 11.18
C ALA A 128 0.63 -9.53 10.29
N GLY A 129 -0.05 -10.62 10.68
CA GLY A 129 -0.15 -11.85 9.87
C GLY A 129 -0.79 -11.60 8.51
N PHE A 130 -1.90 -10.85 8.48
CA PHE A 130 -2.60 -10.47 7.25
C PHE A 130 -1.71 -9.69 6.29
N LEU A 131 -1.07 -8.63 6.78
CA LEU A 131 -0.15 -7.83 5.99
C LEU A 131 1.03 -8.68 5.47
N LEU A 132 1.55 -9.57 6.31
CA LEU A 132 2.66 -10.45 5.95
C LEU A 132 2.27 -11.46 4.85
N PHE A 133 1.17 -12.20 5.01
CA PHE A 133 0.82 -13.19 4.01
C PHE A 133 0.31 -12.58 2.71
N THR A 134 -0.34 -11.41 2.75
CA THR A 134 -0.84 -10.73 1.55
C THR A 134 0.24 -9.88 0.86
N PHE A 135 0.62 -8.75 1.47
CA PHE A 135 1.47 -7.73 0.85
C PHE A 135 2.92 -8.17 0.66
N PHE A 136 3.47 -8.88 1.65
CA PHE A 136 4.87 -9.30 1.64
C PHE A 136 5.09 -10.69 1.05
N GLY A 137 4.09 -11.58 1.15
CA GLY A 137 4.14 -12.95 0.65
C GLY A 137 3.44 -13.11 -0.70
N THR A 138 2.11 -13.12 -0.72
CA THR A 138 1.29 -13.47 -1.89
C THR A 138 1.51 -12.51 -3.07
N PHE A 139 1.58 -11.21 -2.82
CA PHE A 139 1.88 -10.24 -3.88
C PHE A 139 3.32 -10.33 -4.39
N HIS A 140 4.26 -10.79 -3.54
CA HIS A 140 5.61 -11.12 -3.99
C HIS A 140 5.58 -12.36 -4.88
N ILE A 141 4.91 -13.45 -4.48
CA ILE A 141 4.68 -14.65 -5.31
C ILE A 141 4.10 -14.26 -6.69
N LEU A 142 3.11 -13.38 -6.70
CA LEU A 142 2.50 -12.88 -7.93
C LEU A 142 3.49 -12.11 -8.81
N SER A 143 4.34 -11.27 -8.22
CA SER A 143 5.45 -10.61 -8.92
C SER A 143 6.39 -11.63 -9.57
N LEU A 144 6.78 -12.67 -8.83
CA LEU A 144 7.68 -13.71 -9.35
C LEU A 144 7.02 -14.48 -10.51
N PHE A 145 5.74 -14.80 -10.39
CA PHE A 145 4.98 -15.46 -11.45
C PHE A 145 4.98 -14.67 -12.75
N TRP A 146 4.79 -13.35 -12.68
CA TRP A 146 4.80 -12.46 -13.84
C TRP A 146 6.20 -12.22 -14.40
N ARG A 147 7.19 -12.01 -13.53
CA ARG A 147 8.60 -11.88 -13.94
C ARG A 147 9.13 -13.12 -14.63
N ARG A 148 8.73 -14.31 -14.15
CA ARG A 148 9.04 -15.59 -14.81
C ARG A 148 8.45 -15.70 -16.22
N ARG A 149 7.34 -14.98 -16.49
CA ARG A 149 6.71 -14.86 -17.81
C ARG A 149 7.23 -13.67 -18.63
N GLY A 150 8.31 -13.03 -18.19
CA GLY A 150 8.92 -11.90 -18.89
C GLY A 150 8.19 -10.57 -18.74
N VAL A 151 7.27 -10.44 -17.79
CA VAL A 151 6.59 -9.17 -17.49
C VAL A 151 7.35 -8.43 -16.39
N ASN A 152 7.61 -7.14 -16.56
CA ASN A 152 8.33 -6.31 -15.59
C ASN A 152 7.45 -5.93 -14.37
N ALA A 153 6.95 -6.94 -13.67
CA ALA A 153 6.13 -6.83 -12.48
C ALA A 153 7.02 -6.76 -11.24
N VAL A 154 7.55 -5.57 -10.93
CA VAL A 154 8.40 -5.35 -9.74
C VAL A 154 7.59 -5.63 -8.46
N PRO A 155 8.15 -6.32 -7.44
CA PRO A 155 7.47 -6.52 -6.17
C PRO A 155 7.02 -5.19 -5.56
N ILE A 156 5.76 -5.11 -5.14
CA ILE A 156 5.22 -3.86 -4.59
C ILE A 156 5.78 -3.53 -3.19
N MET A 157 6.36 -4.52 -2.52
CA MET A 157 7.11 -4.37 -1.27
C MET A 157 8.56 -4.76 -1.53
N SER A 158 9.46 -3.77 -1.60
CA SER A 158 10.86 -3.96 -1.98
C SER A 158 11.77 -3.80 -0.76
N SER A 159 11.98 -4.89 -0.02
CA SER A 159 12.86 -4.93 1.17
C SER A 159 12.68 -3.76 2.14
N PRO A 160 11.45 -3.52 2.66
CA PRO A 160 11.11 -2.35 3.49
C PRO A 160 11.75 -2.34 4.87
N LEU A 161 12.37 -3.45 5.30
CA LEU A 161 13.08 -3.53 6.58
C LEU A 161 14.52 -3.00 6.48
N LEU A 162 15.01 -2.72 5.26
CA LEU A 162 16.38 -2.28 5.01
C LEU A 162 16.47 -0.86 4.39
N PRO A 163 15.66 0.13 4.80
CA PRO A 163 15.80 1.49 4.29
C PRO A 163 17.09 2.12 4.78
N SER A 164 17.75 2.88 3.90
CA SER A 164 18.88 3.73 4.33
C SER A 164 18.43 5.05 4.96
N SER A 165 17.16 5.45 4.75
CA SER A 165 16.56 6.68 5.26
C SER A 165 15.01 6.59 5.22
N LEU A 166 14.32 7.53 5.86
CA LEU A 166 12.86 7.65 5.83
C LEU A 166 12.36 7.95 4.41
N SER A 167 13.04 8.83 3.67
CA SER A 167 12.71 9.06 2.25
C SER A 167 12.87 7.79 1.42
N ASP A 168 13.93 7.00 1.66
CA ASP A 168 14.16 5.74 0.95
C ASP A 168 13.02 4.74 1.22
N PHE A 169 12.58 4.60 2.47
CA PHE A 169 11.44 3.77 2.84
C PHE A 169 10.18 4.10 2.02
N TRP A 170 9.74 5.36 2.05
CA TRP A 170 8.49 5.77 1.41
C TRP A 170 8.56 5.88 -0.13
N SER A 171 9.74 6.10 -0.70
CA SER A 171 9.89 6.33 -2.14
C SER A 171 10.36 5.10 -2.93
N SER A 172 10.98 4.10 -2.30
CA SER A 172 11.62 3.00 -3.02
C SER A 172 11.32 1.61 -2.47
N ARG A 173 10.72 1.50 -1.28
CA ARG A 173 10.59 0.21 -0.58
C ARG A 173 9.18 -0.17 -0.16
N TRP A 174 8.42 0.81 0.32
CA TRP A 174 7.07 0.59 0.83
C TRP A 174 6.01 0.90 -0.24
N ASN A 175 5.13 -0.06 -0.49
CA ASN A 175 3.95 0.07 -1.34
C ASN A 175 4.20 0.82 -2.66
N LEU A 176 5.01 0.21 -3.53
CA LEU A 176 5.37 0.79 -4.83
C LEU A 176 4.16 1.05 -5.73
N ALA A 177 3.11 0.24 -5.60
CA ALA A 177 1.84 0.47 -6.28
C ALA A 177 1.24 1.85 -5.93
N PHE A 178 1.13 2.16 -4.64
CA PHE A 178 0.68 3.49 -4.21
C PHE A 178 1.68 4.58 -4.60
N ARG A 179 2.98 4.35 -4.43
CA ARG A 179 4.03 5.29 -4.85
C ARG A 179 3.85 5.69 -6.31
N ASP A 180 3.58 4.75 -7.20
CA ASP A 180 3.43 5.02 -8.63
C ASP A 180 2.23 5.92 -8.90
N ILE A 181 1.10 5.66 -8.25
CA ILE A 181 -0.09 6.52 -8.29
C ILE A 181 0.25 7.93 -7.78
N ALA A 182 0.77 8.04 -6.56
CA ALA A 182 1.07 9.31 -5.92
C ALA A 182 2.07 10.12 -6.74
N ARG A 183 3.12 9.48 -7.27
CA ARG A 183 4.13 10.11 -8.12
C ARG A 183 3.52 10.64 -9.42
N ALA A 184 2.69 9.82 -10.05
CA ALA A 184 2.08 10.07 -11.35
C ALA A 184 1.04 11.18 -11.32
N PHE A 185 0.20 11.20 -10.29
CA PHE A 185 -1.05 11.98 -10.27
C PHE A 185 -1.09 13.08 -9.21
N VAL A 186 -0.19 13.07 -8.23
CA VAL A 186 -0.14 14.08 -7.16
C VAL A 186 1.19 14.81 -7.16
N PHE A 187 2.28 14.09 -6.93
CA PHE A 187 3.61 14.67 -6.73
C PHE A 187 4.11 15.42 -7.97
N ARG A 188 4.14 14.79 -9.16
CA ARG A 188 4.65 15.46 -10.37
C ARG A 188 3.82 16.69 -10.78
N PRO A 189 2.48 16.65 -10.78
CA PRO A 189 1.66 17.84 -11.04
C PRO A 189 1.92 18.99 -10.05
N VAL A 190 1.97 18.70 -8.75
CA VAL A 190 2.21 19.73 -7.72
C VAL A 190 3.64 20.26 -7.80
N LEU A 191 4.64 19.39 -8.01
CA LEU A 191 6.05 19.77 -8.15
C LEU A 191 6.24 20.80 -9.25
N ARG A 192 5.59 20.61 -10.41
CA ARG A 192 5.72 21.52 -11.56
C ARG A 192 5.11 22.90 -11.32
N ARG A 193 4.11 23.01 -10.43
CA ARG A 193 3.39 24.25 -10.17
C ARG A 193 3.91 24.99 -8.95
N TRP A 194 4.14 24.27 -7.85
CA TRP A 194 4.37 24.85 -6.53
C TRP A 194 5.72 24.41 -5.91
N GLY A 195 6.46 23.51 -6.54
CA GLY A 195 7.78 23.09 -6.08
C GLY A 195 7.75 21.89 -5.11
N VAL A 196 8.95 21.50 -4.66
CA VAL A 196 9.18 20.20 -4.00
C VAL A 196 8.52 20.08 -2.63
N VAL A 197 8.50 21.17 -1.84
CA VAL A 197 7.94 21.17 -0.48
C VAL A 197 6.46 20.82 -0.52
N TYR A 198 5.69 21.54 -1.34
CA TYR A 198 4.25 21.29 -1.51
C TYR A 198 3.98 19.93 -2.16
N ALA A 199 4.84 19.47 -3.06
CA ALA A 199 4.68 18.15 -3.67
C ALA A 199 4.81 17.01 -2.64
N VAL A 200 5.74 17.13 -1.70
CA VAL A 200 5.89 16.17 -0.58
C VAL A 200 4.65 16.21 0.31
N ILE A 201 4.23 17.41 0.76
CA ILE A 201 3.04 17.56 1.62
C ILE A 201 1.80 16.97 0.93
N ALA A 202 1.56 17.32 -0.32
CA ALA A 202 0.41 16.84 -1.08
C ALA A 202 0.39 15.31 -1.22
N ALA A 203 1.55 14.68 -1.45
CA ALA A 203 1.64 13.23 -1.56
C ALA A 203 1.31 12.53 -0.22
N PHE A 204 1.79 13.07 0.90
CA PHE A 204 1.49 12.52 2.23
C PHE A 204 0.05 12.78 2.68
N VAL A 205 -0.50 13.98 2.43
CA VAL A 205 -1.91 14.28 2.68
C VAL A 205 -2.82 13.37 1.85
N PHE A 206 -2.51 13.18 0.57
CA PHE A 206 -3.24 12.25 -0.29
C PHE A 206 -3.22 10.82 0.27
N SER A 207 -2.06 10.34 0.75
CA SER A 207 -1.98 9.05 1.44
C SER A 207 -2.85 9.02 2.69
N GLY A 208 -2.78 10.06 3.52
CA GLY A 208 -3.59 10.25 4.72
C GLY A 208 -5.09 10.07 4.44
N VAL A 209 -5.62 10.87 3.52
CA VAL A 209 -7.04 10.84 3.14
C VAL A 209 -7.47 9.45 2.65
N LEU A 210 -6.65 8.76 1.85
CA LEU A 210 -7.00 7.39 1.45
C LEU A 210 -7.05 6.44 2.64
N HIS A 211 -6.17 6.59 3.63
CA HIS A 211 -6.20 5.75 4.83
C HIS A 211 -7.33 6.13 5.79
N GLU A 212 -7.81 7.38 5.81
CA GLU A 212 -9.07 7.73 6.48
C GLU A 212 -10.24 6.93 5.86
N LEU A 213 -10.33 6.91 4.52
CA LEU A 213 -11.37 6.19 3.81
C LEU A 213 -11.29 4.67 4.00
N LEU A 214 -10.08 4.13 4.17
CA LEU A 214 -9.84 2.70 4.27
C LEU A 214 -9.86 2.16 5.70
N ILE A 215 -9.54 2.99 6.69
CA ILE A 215 -9.35 2.54 8.07
C ILE A 215 -10.36 3.19 8.99
N SER A 216 -10.41 4.53 9.04
CA SER A 216 -11.27 5.25 9.98
C SER A 216 -12.74 5.20 9.60
N LEU A 217 -13.07 5.35 8.30
CA LEU A 217 -14.45 5.31 7.81
C LEU A 217 -15.12 3.94 8.03
N PRO A 218 -14.49 2.79 7.75
CA PRO A 218 -15.10 1.49 8.03
C PRO A 218 -15.12 1.12 9.52
N ALA A 219 -14.17 1.65 10.30
CA ALA A 219 -14.15 1.51 11.75
C ALA A 219 -15.13 2.46 12.47
N ASP A 220 -15.68 3.43 11.74
CA ASP A 220 -16.53 4.53 12.21
C ASP A 220 -15.94 5.29 13.42
N ALA A 221 -14.64 5.50 13.42
CA ALA A 221 -13.93 6.07 14.56
C ALA A 221 -12.58 6.68 14.18
N TRP A 222 -12.14 7.63 15.00
CA TRP A 222 -10.76 8.14 15.03
C TRP A 222 -10.34 8.79 13.71
N TYR A 223 -11.26 9.56 13.12
CA TYR A 223 -11.02 10.38 11.94
C TYR A 223 -9.90 11.40 12.16
N GLY A 224 -9.03 11.55 11.16
CA GLY A 224 -7.90 12.46 11.14
C GLY A 224 -6.58 11.86 11.60
N LEU A 225 -6.59 10.69 12.26
CA LEU A 225 -5.36 10.09 12.80
C LEU A 225 -4.48 9.42 11.75
N PRO A 226 -5.01 8.65 10.77
CA PRO A 226 -4.22 8.23 9.62
C PRO A 226 -3.58 9.42 8.89
N THR A 227 -4.31 10.51 8.72
CA THR A 227 -3.77 11.73 8.09
C THR A 227 -2.64 12.35 8.93
N LEU A 228 -2.83 12.44 10.25
CA LEU A 228 -1.80 12.89 11.17
C LEU A 228 -0.53 12.01 11.10
N PHE A 229 -0.70 10.68 11.03
CA PHE A 229 0.43 9.75 10.84
C PHE A 229 1.27 10.14 9.62
N PHE A 230 0.65 10.34 8.46
CA PHE A 230 1.37 10.69 7.24
C PHE A 230 1.94 12.12 7.25
N LEU A 231 1.32 13.06 7.97
CA LEU A 231 1.90 14.39 8.20
C LEU A 231 3.15 14.34 9.07
N ILE A 232 3.19 13.47 10.09
CA ILE A 232 4.40 13.19 10.88
C ILE A 232 5.51 12.66 9.97
N GLN A 233 5.19 11.76 9.02
CA GLN A 233 6.17 11.26 8.04
C GLN A 233 6.71 12.38 7.13
N ALA A 234 5.85 13.29 6.66
CA ALA A 234 6.27 14.45 5.87
C ALA A 234 7.24 15.34 6.66
N GLY A 235 6.92 15.61 7.94
CA GLY A 235 7.82 16.31 8.86
C GLY A 235 9.17 15.61 9.02
N GLY A 236 9.15 14.29 9.20
CA GLY A 236 10.37 13.47 9.26
C GLY A 236 11.23 13.57 8.00
N VAL A 237 10.62 13.58 6.81
CA VAL A 237 11.34 13.78 5.54
C VAL A 237 11.98 15.18 5.46
N PHE A 238 11.31 16.22 5.96
CA PHE A 238 11.90 17.55 6.01
C PHE A 238 13.06 17.66 7.00
N ILE A 239 12.92 17.05 8.19
CA ILE A 239 13.99 16.96 9.18
C ILE A 239 15.20 16.22 8.60
N GLU A 240 14.97 15.06 7.97
CA GLU A 240 16.01 14.25 7.31
C GLU A 240 16.79 15.06 6.27
N LYS A 241 16.09 15.87 5.46
CA LYS A 241 16.68 16.65 4.37
C LYS A 241 17.20 18.03 4.78
N SER A 242 16.97 18.44 6.01
CA SER A 242 17.50 19.70 6.55
C SER A 242 19.03 19.67 6.65
N GLY A 243 19.67 20.85 6.69
CA GLY A 243 21.12 20.94 6.89
C GLY A 243 21.60 20.22 8.16
N SER A 244 20.84 20.33 9.25
CA SER A 244 21.12 19.63 10.52
C SER A 244 20.94 18.11 10.40
N GLY A 245 19.91 17.65 9.69
CA GLY A 245 19.67 16.22 9.45
C GLY A 245 20.78 15.57 8.63
N VAL A 246 21.22 16.25 7.56
CA VAL A 246 22.35 15.79 6.74
C VAL A 246 23.64 15.76 7.58
N LYS A 247 23.92 16.79 8.39
CA LYS A 247 25.07 16.83 9.30
C LYS A 247 25.04 15.70 10.34
N ALA A 248 23.87 15.41 10.90
CA ALA A 248 23.67 14.30 11.84
C ALA A 248 23.80 12.90 11.18
N GLY A 249 23.70 12.85 9.85
CA GLY A 249 23.79 11.62 9.05
C GLY A 249 22.51 10.78 9.09
N ILE A 250 21.36 11.36 9.45
CA ILE A 250 20.07 10.65 9.50
C ILE A 250 19.43 10.44 8.13
N ASN A 251 20.07 10.92 7.07
CA ASN A 251 19.65 10.69 5.68
C ASN A 251 20.28 9.45 5.03
N ARG A 252 21.10 8.68 5.76
CA ARG A 252 21.80 7.51 5.23
C ARG A 252 22.22 6.50 6.29
N GLY A 253 22.46 5.27 5.84
CA GLY A 253 23.07 4.20 6.64
C GLY A 253 22.29 3.84 7.89
N ARG A 254 23.00 3.36 8.93
CA ARG A 254 22.37 2.89 10.18
C ARG A 254 21.62 4.00 10.94
N ARG A 255 22.16 5.22 10.97
CA ARG A 255 21.50 6.35 11.63
C ARG A 255 20.19 6.72 10.96
N GLY A 256 20.17 6.75 9.61
CA GLY A 256 18.93 6.96 8.87
C GLY A 256 17.94 5.82 9.01
N TRP A 257 18.40 4.57 9.13
CA TRP A 257 17.53 3.44 9.45
C TRP A 257 16.86 3.59 10.83
N VAL A 258 17.63 3.91 11.88
CA VAL A 258 17.07 4.13 13.23
C VAL A 258 16.07 5.29 13.23
N PHE A 259 16.42 6.40 12.57
CA PHE A 259 15.52 7.55 12.43
C PHE A 259 14.21 7.16 11.71
N ALA A 260 14.31 6.45 10.60
CA ALA A 260 13.14 5.97 9.86
C ALA A 260 12.27 5.04 10.71
N ALA A 261 12.88 4.07 11.39
CA ALA A 261 12.18 3.14 12.26
C ALA A 261 11.42 3.87 13.38
N ALA A 262 12.05 4.86 14.03
CA ALA A 262 11.39 5.65 15.07
C ALA A 262 10.16 6.41 14.51
N PHE A 263 10.33 7.11 13.38
CA PHE A 263 9.23 7.88 12.76
C PHE A 263 8.09 7.01 12.26
N ILE A 264 8.35 5.76 11.88
CA ILE A 264 7.32 4.84 11.39
C ILE A 264 6.63 4.12 12.55
N LEU A 265 7.39 3.57 13.50
CA LEU A 265 6.87 2.66 14.51
C LEU A 265 6.21 3.39 15.67
N VAL A 266 6.75 4.53 16.12
CA VAL A 266 6.20 5.26 17.28
C VAL A 266 4.76 5.73 17.03
N PRO A 267 4.45 6.41 15.90
CA PRO A 267 3.07 6.84 15.63
C PRO A 267 2.21 5.76 14.96
N LEU A 268 2.67 4.50 14.87
CA LEU A 268 1.97 3.47 14.08
C LEU A 268 0.53 3.22 14.52
N VAL A 269 0.25 3.40 15.82
CA VAL A 269 -1.11 3.28 16.39
C VAL A 269 -2.08 4.33 15.83
N LEU A 270 -1.59 5.47 15.33
CA LEU A 270 -2.41 6.48 14.66
C LEU A 270 -2.94 5.97 13.31
N LEU A 271 -2.15 5.14 12.63
CA LEU A 271 -2.53 4.52 11.37
C LEU A 271 -3.43 3.30 11.60
N PHE A 272 -3.05 2.41 12.51
CA PHE A 272 -3.78 1.19 12.85
C PHE A 272 -4.38 1.29 14.24
N HIS A 273 -5.36 2.17 14.39
CA HIS A 273 -5.96 2.50 15.68
C HIS A 273 -6.84 1.37 16.24
N PRO A 274 -7.01 1.27 17.58
CA PRO A 274 -7.76 0.18 18.20
C PRO A 274 -9.18 -0.04 17.65
N PRO A 275 -10.00 1.01 17.36
CA PRO A 275 -11.31 0.80 16.75
C PRO A 275 -11.28 0.08 15.39
N SER A 276 -10.23 0.27 14.58
CA SER A 276 -10.09 -0.47 13.31
C SER A 276 -9.81 -1.96 13.55
N ILE A 277 -9.11 -2.27 14.64
CA ILE A 277 -8.88 -3.65 15.06
C ILE A 277 -10.19 -4.27 15.56
N GLU A 278 -10.93 -3.56 16.39
CA GLU A 278 -12.15 -4.05 17.03
C GLU A 278 -13.32 -4.18 16.06
N ASN A 279 -13.54 -3.18 15.21
CA ASN A 279 -14.72 -3.11 14.35
C ASN A 279 -14.51 -3.76 12.97
N CYS A 280 -13.25 -3.92 12.55
CA CYS A 280 -12.94 -4.54 11.25
C CYS A 280 -12.11 -5.82 11.43
N MET A 281 -10.89 -5.72 11.97
CA MET A 281 -9.95 -6.85 11.94
C MET A 281 -10.44 -8.08 12.71
N LEU A 282 -10.89 -7.91 13.96
CA LEU A 282 -11.37 -9.02 14.80
C LEU A 282 -12.63 -9.71 14.21
N PRO A 283 -13.68 -8.97 13.78
CA PRO A 283 -14.82 -9.56 13.06
C PRO A 283 -14.43 -10.29 11.78
N PHE A 284 -13.48 -9.75 11.02
CA PHE A 284 -12.95 -10.41 9.82
C PHE A 284 -12.27 -11.74 10.16
N MET A 285 -11.43 -11.75 11.19
CA MET A 285 -10.77 -12.98 11.65
C MET A 285 -11.77 -14.03 12.12
N LYS A 286 -12.82 -13.62 12.84
CA LYS A 286 -13.92 -14.51 13.23
C LYS A 286 -14.66 -15.07 12.01
N ALA A 287 -14.99 -14.22 11.04
CA ALA A 287 -15.67 -14.63 9.82
C ALA A 287 -14.86 -15.66 9.00
N LEU A 288 -13.52 -15.58 9.05
CA LEU A 288 -12.63 -16.56 8.44
C LEU A 288 -12.30 -17.78 9.32
N GLY A 289 -12.87 -17.88 10.52
CA GLY A 289 -12.62 -18.99 11.45
C GLY A 289 -11.24 -18.97 12.11
N ALA A 290 -10.52 -17.84 12.06
CA ALA A 290 -9.23 -17.68 12.72
C ALA A 290 -9.34 -17.48 14.24
N LEU A 291 -10.46 -16.92 14.70
CA LEU A 291 -10.81 -16.79 16.12
C LEU A 291 -12.10 -17.56 16.38
N LYS A 292 -12.12 -18.33 17.46
CA LYS A 292 -13.29 -19.05 17.97
C LYS A 292 -13.76 -18.39 19.26
#